data_AF-A0A955TVX2-F1
#
_entry.id   AF-A0A955TVX2-F1
#
_cell.length_a   1.000
_cell.length_b   1.000
_cell.length_c   1.000
_cell.angle_alpha   90.00
_cell.angle_beta   90.00
_cell.angle_gamma   90.00
#
_symmetry.space_group_name_H-M   'P 1'
#
loop_
_entity.id
_entity.type
_entity.pdbx_description
1 polymer ?
#
loop_
_entity_poly.entity_id
_entity_poly.type
_entity_poly.pdbx_seq_one_letter_code
_entity_poly.pdbx_strand_id
1 'polypeptide(L)'
;MEKYLGCFLGVFLFVHCAVVPLSAQEPEFPPPATRTVVADVLVVEGEFIIVRGELGEIRIEVRDDTKISEAFTFGDRIKAVIRPNDTAISVERAAKDEPTGIAVDASPSAPPTASSDPTPNTSSTQSDPPAPPPILGPTTRMIVADLLMVDGDFYVVRGERGEIRIEATPDTKVTETFKFGDRIKAKVLPNDRAIFIERAKPSDVVGVQSLEPATPTPPPSAASTAPQQQDKSTIADTDTVDPNPEQKTKTITADVLMIDGDFIIVRGERGEIQIEVAPDTKHTEDFKFGDKIKAIVLPNNRALSVERAKPEDPIGMVED
;
A
#
# COMPACT_ATOMS: atom_id res chain seq x y z
N MET A 1 -78.55 -40.26 22.65
CA MET A 1 -77.93 -38.96 22.98
C MET A 1 -77.04 -38.62 21.79
N GLU A 2 -77.51 -37.97 20.72
CA GLU A 2 -77.96 -36.56 20.68
C GLU A 2 -76.74 -35.67 21.08
N LYS A 3 -76.14 -34.80 20.25
CA LYS A 3 -76.73 -33.70 19.48
C LYS A 3 -75.73 -33.11 18.46
N TYR A 4 -76.29 -32.66 17.33
CA TYR A 4 -76.00 -31.43 16.58
C TYR A 4 -74.60 -30.79 16.66
N LEU A 5 -73.94 -30.67 15.52
CA LEU A 5 -73.03 -29.56 15.25
C LEU A 5 -73.32 -29.00 13.85
N GLY A 6 -73.84 -27.78 13.83
CA GLY A 6 -74.49 -27.15 12.70
C GLY A 6 -73.54 -26.63 11.63
N CYS A 7 -74.02 -26.68 10.39
CA CYS A 7 -73.55 -25.93 9.24
C CYS A 7 -73.56 -24.42 9.54
N PHE A 8 -72.41 -23.77 9.42
CA PHE A 8 -72.32 -22.33 9.21
C PHE A 8 -71.76 -22.09 7.80
N LEU A 9 -72.67 -21.81 6.87
CA LEU A 9 -72.37 -21.42 5.50
C LEU A 9 -72.06 -19.92 5.50
N GLY A 10 -70.80 -19.56 5.74
CA GLY A 10 -70.31 -18.18 5.66
C GLY A 10 -69.95 -17.83 4.22
N VAL A 11 -70.81 -17.03 3.57
CA VAL A 11 -70.51 -16.40 2.27
C VAL A 11 -69.48 -15.30 2.51
N PHE A 12 -68.20 -15.59 2.26
CA PHE A 12 -67.13 -14.59 2.22
C PHE A 12 -67.10 -13.92 0.85
N LEU A 13 -67.61 -12.69 0.79
CA LEU A 13 -67.48 -11.80 -0.36
C LEU A 13 -66.04 -11.26 -0.41
N PHE A 14 -65.15 -11.93 -1.15
CA PHE A 14 -63.78 -11.46 -1.40
C PHE A 14 -63.80 -10.27 -2.37
N VAL A 15 -63.76 -9.06 -1.82
CA VAL A 15 -63.42 -7.86 -2.59
C VAL A 15 -61.94 -7.96 -2.97
N HIS A 16 -61.66 -8.36 -4.21
CA HIS A 16 -60.32 -8.30 -4.79
C HIS A 16 -59.92 -6.83 -5.00
N CYS A 17 -59.34 -6.21 -3.97
CA CYS A 17 -58.48 -5.04 -4.17
C CYS A 17 -57.21 -5.54 -4.87
N ALA A 18 -57.12 -5.29 -6.18
CA ALA A 18 -55.88 -5.45 -6.92
C ALA A 18 -54.84 -4.48 -6.34
N VAL A 19 -53.99 -4.99 -5.44
CA VAL A 19 -52.78 -4.29 -5.00
C VAL A 19 -51.83 -4.35 -6.19
N VAL A 20 -51.75 -3.26 -6.95
CA VAL A 20 -50.72 -3.09 -7.98
C VAL A 20 -49.41 -2.90 -7.23
N PRO A 21 -48.44 -3.84 -7.29
CA PRO A 21 -47.15 -3.62 -6.68
C PRO A 21 -46.48 -2.46 -7.42
N LEU A 22 -46.30 -1.35 -6.72
CA LEU A 22 -45.49 -0.25 -7.19
C LEU A 22 -44.04 -0.76 -7.21
N SER A 23 -43.63 -1.32 -8.35
CA SER A 23 -42.27 -1.79 -8.57
C SER A 23 -41.39 -0.54 -8.56
N ALA A 24 -40.79 -0.23 -7.40
CA ALA A 24 -39.75 0.75 -7.31
C ALA A 24 -38.63 0.27 -8.22
N GLN A 25 -38.48 0.95 -9.37
CA GLN A 25 -37.41 0.70 -10.31
C GLN A 25 -36.12 1.09 -9.56
N GLU A 26 -35.40 0.08 -9.07
CA GLU A 26 -34.12 0.30 -8.39
C GLU A 26 -33.24 1.07 -9.36
N PRO A 27 -32.71 2.24 -8.97
CA PRO A 27 -31.91 3.05 -9.86
C PRO A 27 -30.74 2.21 -10.36
N GLU A 28 -30.70 1.95 -11.67
CA GLU A 28 -29.55 1.30 -12.32
C GLU A 28 -28.35 2.22 -12.15
N PHE A 29 -27.52 1.92 -11.15
CA PHE A 29 -26.22 2.55 -11.03
C PHE A 29 -25.35 2.04 -12.19
N PRO A 30 -24.63 2.94 -12.88
CA PRO A 30 -23.70 2.51 -13.92
C PRO A 30 -22.70 1.54 -13.30
N PRO A 31 -22.34 0.46 -14.02
CA PRO A 31 -21.41 -0.53 -13.48
C PRO A 31 -20.09 0.16 -13.10
N PRO A 32 -19.46 -0.25 -11.99
CA PRO A 32 -18.18 0.32 -11.57
C PRO A 32 -17.14 0.09 -12.66
N ALA A 33 -16.29 1.09 -12.91
CA ALA A 33 -15.21 0.99 -13.88
C ALA A 33 -14.27 -0.17 -13.52
N THR A 34 -13.90 -0.99 -14.52
CA THR A 34 -12.98 -2.11 -14.36
C THR A 34 -11.65 -1.81 -15.03
N ARG A 35 -10.61 -2.54 -14.62
CA ARG A 35 -9.29 -2.50 -15.25
C ARG A 35 -8.87 -3.90 -15.64
N THR A 36 -8.21 -4.03 -16.77
CA THR A 36 -7.62 -5.28 -17.23
C THR A 36 -6.11 -5.20 -17.03
N VAL A 37 -5.56 -6.13 -16.26
CA VAL A 37 -4.13 -6.21 -15.91
C VAL A 37 -3.56 -7.47 -16.56
N VAL A 38 -2.51 -7.31 -17.37
CA VAL A 38 -1.70 -8.41 -17.90
C VAL A 38 -0.33 -8.36 -17.22
N ALA A 39 0.02 -9.40 -16.47
CA ALA A 39 1.21 -9.42 -15.61
C ALA A 39 1.71 -10.84 -15.32
N ASP A 40 2.95 -10.97 -14.88
CA ASP A 40 3.56 -12.25 -14.51
C ASP A 40 3.36 -12.54 -13.01
N VAL A 41 2.97 -13.76 -12.64
CA VAL A 41 2.67 -14.17 -11.25
C VAL A 41 3.95 -14.30 -10.45
N LEU A 42 4.02 -13.63 -9.30
CA LEU A 42 5.11 -13.73 -8.33
C LEU A 42 4.77 -14.70 -7.19
N VAL A 43 3.57 -14.61 -6.63
CA VAL A 43 3.19 -15.41 -5.46
C VAL A 43 1.69 -15.67 -5.49
N VAL A 44 1.28 -16.87 -5.09
CA VAL A 44 -0.12 -17.24 -4.87
C VAL A 44 -0.26 -17.66 -3.41
N GLU A 45 -0.97 -16.86 -2.61
CA GLU A 45 -1.12 -17.04 -1.17
C GLU A 45 -2.60 -16.92 -0.76
N GLY A 46 -3.26 -18.07 -0.60
CA GLY A 46 -4.66 -18.13 -0.18
C GLY A 46 -5.60 -17.35 -1.11
N GLU A 47 -6.14 -16.24 -0.61
CA GLU A 47 -7.06 -15.33 -1.32
C GLU A 47 -6.34 -14.21 -2.07
N PHE A 48 -5.00 -14.27 -2.22
CA PHE A 48 -4.24 -13.24 -2.90
C PHE A 48 -3.32 -13.79 -3.98
N ILE A 49 -3.25 -13.06 -5.10
CA ILE A 49 -2.26 -13.28 -6.16
C ILE A 49 -1.43 -12.00 -6.26
N ILE A 50 -0.11 -12.12 -6.09
CA ILE A 50 0.83 -11.01 -6.30
C ILE A 50 1.38 -11.16 -7.71
N VAL A 51 1.23 -10.11 -8.52
CA VAL A 51 1.70 -10.07 -9.91
C VAL A 51 2.66 -8.91 -10.12
N ARG A 52 3.57 -9.04 -11.08
CA ARG A 52 4.49 -7.99 -11.52
C ARG A 52 4.14 -7.55 -12.93
N GLY A 53 3.73 -6.28 -13.06
CA GLY A 53 3.51 -5.62 -14.34
C GLY A 53 4.51 -4.50 -14.59
N GLU A 54 4.25 -3.69 -15.61
CA GLU A 54 5.10 -2.55 -15.97
C GLU A 54 5.12 -1.43 -14.92
N LEU A 55 4.03 -1.31 -14.14
CA LEU A 55 3.90 -0.31 -13.07
C LEU A 55 4.36 -0.83 -11.70
N GLY A 56 4.96 -2.03 -11.64
CA GLY A 56 5.43 -2.65 -10.41
C GLY A 56 4.58 -3.82 -9.96
N GLU A 57 4.58 -4.06 -8.65
CA GLU A 57 3.88 -5.18 -8.02
C GLU A 57 2.46 -4.80 -7.64
N ILE A 58 1.51 -5.68 -7.95
CA ILE A 58 0.09 -5.50 -7.66
C ILE A 58 -0.39 -6.72 -6.87
N ARG A 59 -1.04 -6.47 -5.74
CA ARG A 59 -1.69 -7.50 -4.93
C ARG A 59 -3.17 -7.56 -5.31
N ILE A 60 -3.58 -8.67 -5.92
CA ILE A 60 -4.94 -8.90 -6.40
C ILE A 60 -5.67 -9.79 -5.38
N GLU A 61 -6.80 -9.32 -4.86
CA GLU A 61 -7.68 -10.09 -3.97
C GLU A 61 -8.60 -10.99 -4.82
N VAL A 62 -8.60 -12.29 -4.52
CA VAL A 62 -9.41 -13.32 -5.17
C VAL A 62 -10.48 -13.78 -4.19
N ARG A 63 -11.74 -13.69 -4.60
CA ARG A 63 -12.91 -14.08 -3.80
C ARG A 63 -13.59 -15.31 -4.37
N ASP A 64 -14.53 -15.86 -3.60
CA ASP A 64 -15.37 -16.99 -4.02
C ASP A 64 -16.17 -16.72 -5.30
N ASP A 65 -16.48 -15.45 -5.61
CA ASP A 65 -17.18 -15.05 -6.83
C ASP A 65 -16.25 -14.73 -8.01
N THR A 66 -14.93 -14.76 -7.81
CA THR A 66 -13.94 -14.54 -8.86
C THR A 66 -13.92 -15.73 -9.83
N LYS A 67 -14.04 -15.46 -11.13
CA LYS A 67 -13.94 -16.48 -12.17
C LYS A 67 -12.48 -16.81 -12.46
N ILE A 68 -12.01 -17.94 -11.95
CA ILE A 68 -10.64 -18.43 -12.16
C ILE A 68 -10.67 -19.54 -13.22
N SER A 69 -9.90 -19.40 -14.30
CA SER A 69 -9.88 -20.40 -15.37
C SER A 69 -9.14 -21.68 -14.98
N GLU A 70 -8.05 -21.55 -14.23
CA GLU A 70 -7.14 -22.64 -13.85
C GLU A 70 -6.28 -22.27 -12.64
N ALA A 71 -5.49 -23.22 -12.12
CA ALA A 71 -4.51 -22.94 -11.09
C ALA A 71 -3.26 -22.28 -11.69
N PHE A 72 -2.71 -21.26 -11.00
CA PHE A 72 -1.54 -20.52 -11.45
C PHE A 72 -0.32 -20.80 -10.57
N THR A 73 0.85 -20.69 -11.17
CA THR A 73 2.16 -20.89 -10.51
C THR A 73 3.09 -19.70 -10.76
N PHE A 74 4.18 -19.63 -10.01
CA PHE A 74 5.20 -18.59 -10.20
C PHE A 74 5.70 -18.54 -11.64
N GLY A 75 5.73 -17.33 -12.21
CA GLY A 75 6.13 -17.06 -13.60
C GLY A 75 5.02 -17.25 -14.64
N ASP A 76 3.84 -17.71 -14.25
CA ASP A 76 2.70 -17.74 -15.17
C ASP A 76 2.26 -16.32 -15.53
N ARG A 77 2.00 -16.08 -16.82
CA ARG A 77 1.43 -14.82 -17.27
C ARG A 77 -0.09 -14.89 -17.21
N ILE A 78 -0.70 -13.93 -16.51
CA ILE A 78 -2.16 -13.87 -16.31
C ILE A 78 -2.73 -12.57 -16.85
N LYS A 79 -4.01 -12.65 -17.20
CA LYS A 79 -4.89 -11.53 -17.52
C LYS A 79 -6.00 -11.50 -16.48
N ALA A 80 -6.01 -10.45 -15.67
CA ALA A 80 -6.97 -10.26 -14.60
C ALA A 80 -7.85 -9.04 -14.89
N VAL A 81 -9.17 -9.22 -14.82
CA VAL A 81 -10.11 -8.11 -14.82
C VAL A 81 -10.40 -7.77 -13.36
N ILE A 82 -9.98 -6.60 -12.91
CA ILE A 82 -10.04 -6.16 -11.52
C ILE A 82 -10.94 -4.93 -11.35
N ARG A 83 -11.53 -4.82 -10.17
CA ARG A 83 -12.28 -3.63 -9.72
C ARG A 83 -11.31 -2.52 -9.26
N PRO A 84 -11.78 -1.29 -9.01
CA PRO A 84 -10.94 -0.19 -8.54
C PRO A 84 -10.28 -0.42 -7.16
N ASN A 85 -10.75 -1.40 -6.41
CA ASN A 85 -10.22 -1.82 -5.11
C ASN A 85 -9.35 -3.09 -5.21
N ASP A 86 -8.83 -3.40 -6.41
CA ASP A 86 -7.94 -4.53 -6.70
C ASP A 86 -8.54 -5.92 -6.42
N THR A 87 -9.86 -6.02 -6.28
CA THR A 87 -10.58 -7.30 -6.24
C THR A 87 -10.78 -7.84 -7.65
N ALA A 88 -10.39 -9.09 -7.88
CA ALA A 88 -10.55 -9.77 -9.15
C ALA A 88 -12.01 -10.14 -9.44
N ILE A 89 -12.46 -9.83 -10.66
CA ILE A 89 -13.71 -10.33 -11.24
C ILE A 89 -13.43 -11.63 -11.99
N SER A 90 -12.34 -11.66 -12.77
CA SER A 90 -11.87 -12.85 -13.46
C SER A 90 -10.35 -12.87 -13.56
N VAL A 91 -9.78 -14.08 -13.53
CA VAL A 91 -8.36 -14.32 -13.72
C VAL A 91 -8.21 -15.48 -14.71
N GLU A 92 -7.57 -15.20 -15.84
CA GLU A 92 -7.29 -16.18 -16.88
C GLU A 92 -5.82 -16.16 -17.30
N ARG A 93 -5.34 -17.24 -17.91
CA ARG A 93 -3.98 -17.28 -18.45
C ARG A 93 -3.90 -16.39 -19.69
N ALA A 94 -2.97 -15.45 -19.69
CA ALA A 94 -2.75 -14.58 -20.84
C ALA A 94 -2.02 -15.33 -21.96
N ALA A 95 -2.14 -14.85 -23.19
CA ALA A 95 -1.34 -15.38 -24.28
C ALA A 95 0.15 -15.06 -24.07
N LYS A 96 1.03 -15.94 -24.54
CA LYS A 96 2.49 -15.79 -24.35
C LYS A 96 3.05 -14.51 -24.97
N ASP A 97 2.40 -14.01 -26.01
CA ASP A 97 2.72 -12.81 -26.77
C ASP A 97 1.90 -11.58 -26.35
N GLU A 98 0.97 -11.70 -25.40
CA GLU A 98 0.21 -10.56 -24.89
C GLU A 98 1.14 -9.66 -24.07
N PRO A 99 1.21 -8.34 -24.38
CA PRO A 99 2.10 -7.44 -23.67
C PRO A 99 1.63 -7.25 -22.23
N THR A 100 2.58 -7.13 -21.31
CA THR A 100 2.30 -6.73 -19.94
C THR A 100 1.77 -5.30 -19.92
N GLY A 101 0.78 -5.00 -19.09
CA GLY A 101 0.23 -3.65 -19.03
C GLY A 101 -1.08 -3.57 -18.25
N ILE A 102 -1.55 -2.33 -18.06
CA ILE A 102 -2.85 -2.05 -17.46
C ILE A 102 -3.69 -1.28 -18.48
N ALA A 103 -4.77 -1.90 -18.93
CA ALA A 103 -5.80 -1.25 -19.73
C ALA A 103 -6.95 -0.83 -18.81
N VAL A 104 -7.34 0.44 -18.84
CA VAL A 104 -8.58 0.88 -18.21
C VAL A 104 -9.70 0.64 -19.21
N ASP A 105 -10.56 -0.34 -18.93
CA ASP A 105 -11.76 -0.55 -19.74
C ASP A 105 -12.73 0.57 -19.41
N ALA A 106 -12.73 1.60 -20.27
CA ALA A 106 -13.78 2.60 -20.25
C ALA A 106 -15.11 1.88 -20.47
N SER A 107 -16.01 2.00 -19.49
CA SER A 107 -17.32 1.35 -19.45
C SER A 107 -17.93 1.22 -20.85
N PRO A 108 -18.43 0.04 -21.25
CA PRO A 108 -18.96 -0.17 -22.59
C PRO A 108 -20.08 0.84 -22.82
N SER A 109 -19.80 1.83 -23.68
CA SER A 109 -20.83 2.74 -24.17
C SER A 109 -21.87 1.89 -24.88
N ALA A 110 -23.14 2.14 -24.58
CA ALA A 110 -24.29 1.39 -25.08
C ALA A 110 -24.18 1.06 -26.58
N PRO A 111 -24.67 -0.12 -27.03
CA PRO A 111 -24.58 -0.52 -28.43
C PRO A 111 -25.18 0.55 -29.35
N PRO A 112 -24.53 0.88 -30.48
CA PRO A 112 -25.07 1.83 -31.43
C PRO A 112 -26.36 1.25 -32.02
N THR A 113 -27.49 1.85 -31.66
CA THR A 113 -28.78 1.59 -32.29
C THR A 113 -28.63 1.88 -33.78
N ALA A 114 -28.76 0.86 -34.61
CA ALA A 114 -28.70 0.97 -36.06
C ALA A 114 -29.89 1.81 -36.57
N SER A 115 -29.62 3.01 -37.08
CA SER A 115 -30.52 3.73 -37.97
C SER A 115 -29.75 4.18 -39.21
N SER A 116 -30.15 3.60 -40.34
CA SER A 116 -29.77 3.95 -41.70
C SER A 116 -30.51 5.21 -42.15
N ASP A 117 -29.79 6.27 -42.52
CA ASP A 117 -30.10 7.08 -43.72
C ASP A 117 -28.92 8.01 -44.07
N PRO A 118 -28.57 8.21 -45.35
CA PRO A 118 -27.54 9.16 -45.77
C PRO A 118 -28.19 10.45 -46.31
N THR A 119 -27.79 11.60 -45.78
CA THR A 119 -27.82 12.85 -46.56
C THR A 119 -26.76 13.83 -46.04
N PRO A 120 -26.11 14.59 -46.94
CA PRO A 120 -24.87 15.27 -46.63
C PRO A 120 -25.11 16.73 -46.22
N ASN A 121 -24.03 17.33 -45.74
CA ASN A 121 -23.75 18.76 -45.79
C ASN A 121 -24.31 19.59 -44.63
N THR A 122 -23.48 19.81 -43.60
CA THR A 122 -23.53 21.07 -42.84
C THR A 122 -22.14 21.46 -42.35
N SER A 123 -21.66 22.52 -42.98
CA SER A 123 -20.59 23.46 -42.63
C SER A 123 -20.05 23.37 -41.20
N SER A 124 -18.76 23.04 -41.13
CA SER A 124 -17.90 23.19 -39.95
C SER A 124 -17.83 24.66 -39.51
N THR A 125 -18.62 25.02 -38.49
CA THR A 125 -18.29 26.16 -37.64
C THR A 125 -17.30 25.67 -36.60
N GLN A 126 -16.02 25.87 -36.91
CA GLN A 126 -14.89 25.68 -36.02
C GLN A 126 -15.07 26.57 -34.79
N SER A 127 -15.65 25.98 -33.75
CA SER A 127 -15.68 26.55 -32.40
C SER A 127 -14.26 26.41 -31.87
N ASP A 128 -13.67 27.51 -31.44
CA ASP A 128 -12.36 27.51 -30.81
C ASP A 128 -12.32 26.45 -29.70
N PRO A 129 -11.24 25.64 -29.64
CA PRO A 129 -11.10 24.61 -28.63
C PRO A 129 -11.24 25.26 -27.24
N PRO A 130 -12.11 24.73 -26.36
CA PRO A 130 -12.23 25.23 -25.00
C PRO A 130 -10.84 25.22 -24.37
N ALA A 131 -10.47 26.36 -23.78
CA ALA A 131 -9.18 26.54 -23.14
C ALA A 131 -8.88 25.32 -22.24
N PRO A 132 -7.70 24.70 -22.35
CA PRO A 132 -7.37 23.51 -21.58
C PRO A 132 -7.63 23.80 -20.10
N PRO A 133 -8.31 22.89 -19.37
CA PRO A 133 -8.57 23.09 -17.95
C PRO A 133 -7.23 23.32 -17.24
N PRO A 134 -7.19 24.22 -16.23
CA PRO A 134 -5.98 24.49 -15.49
C PRO A 134 -5.45 23.17 -14.93
N ILE A 135 -4.19 22.86 -15.26
CA ILE A 135 -3.48 21.68 -14.76
C ILE A 135 -3.39 21.85 -13.24
N LEU A 136 -4.25 21.17 -12.51
CA LEU A 136 -4.20 21.11 -11.05
C LEU A 136 -2.84 20.53 -10.68
N GLY A 137 -2.01 21.33 -10.01
CA GLY A 137 -0.68 20.93 -9.60
C GLY A 137 -0.70 19.64 -8.76
N PRO A 138 0.45 18.96 -8.63
CA PRO A 138 0.55 17.73 -7.86
C PRO A 138 0.05 17.97 -6.42
N THR A 139 -1.04 17.30 -6.06
CA THR A 139 -1.64 17.43 -4.73
C THR A 139 -0.77 16.67 -3.73
N THR A 140 0.02 17.40 -2.94
CA THR A 140 0.76 16.80 -1.83
C THR A 140 -0.18 16.33 -0.73
N ARG A 141 0.20 15.27 -0.02
CA ARG A 141 -0.53 14.76 1.15
C ARG A 141 0.38 14.71 2.38
N MET A 142 -0.19 14.99 3.55
CA MET A 142 0.44 14.72 4.84
C MET A 142 -0.01 13.37 5.34
N ILE A 143 0.93 12.54 5.74
CA ILE A 143 0.69 11.24 6.37
C ILE A 143 1.20 11.33 7.80
N VAL A 144 0.34 11.07 8.77
CA VAL A 144 0.72 10.86 10.17
C VAL A 144 0.39 9.41 10.50
N ALA A 145 1.40 8.61 10.81
CA ALA A 145 1.23 7.17 10.97
C ALA A 145 2.33 6.57 11.86
N ASP A 146 2.07 5.38 12.39
CA ASP A 146 3.04 4.65 13.21
C ASP A 146 3.98 3.86 12.29
N LEU A 147 5.29 4.00 12.49
CA LEU A 147 6.31 3.36 11.67
C LEU A 147 6.37 1.86 11.97
N LEU A 148 6.22 1.05 10.93
CA LEU A 148 6.23 -0.40 11.01
C LEU A 148 7.56 -0.99 10.57
N MET A 149 8.24 -0.41 9.59
CA MET A 149 9.55 -0.90 9.14
C MET A 149 10.30 0.20 8.39
N VAL A 150 11.62 0.14 8.45
CA VAL A 150 12.51 0.91 7.58
C VAL A 150 13.34 -0.10 6.79
N ASP A 151 13.23 -0.05 5.47
CA ASP A 151 13.93 -0.93 4.54
C ASP A 151 14.66 -0.06 3.51
N GLY A 152 15.94 0.23 3.78
CA GLY A 152 16.75 1.16 3.00
C GLY A 152 16.10 2.53 2.89
N ASP A 153 15.68 2.88 1.67
CA ASP A 153 15.01 4.13 1.33
C ASP A 153 13.49 4.09 1.55
N PHE A 154 12.93 2.97 2.02
CA PHE A 154 11.49 2.81 2.20
C PHE A 154 11.07 2.80 3.67
N TYR A 155 10.08 3.62 3.99
CA TYR A 155 9.42 3.67 5.29
C TYR A 155 8.04 3.05 5.15
N VAL A 156 7.83 1.88 5.76
CA VAL A 156 6.52 1.24 5.81
C VAL A 156 5.81 1.72 7.08
N VAL A 157 4.72 2.45 6.92
CA VAL A 157 3.94 3.00 8.03
C VAL A 157 2.54 2.42 8.05
N ARG A 158 1.95 2.29 9.23
CA ARG A 158 0.56 1.87 9.41
C ARG A 158 -0.31 3.09 9.73
N GLY A 159 -1.11 3.49 8.75
CA GLY A 159 -2.13 4.52 8.91
C GLY A 159 -3.53 3.93 9.15
N GLU A 160 -4.54 4.79 9.20
CA GLU A 160 -5.94 4.38 9.38
C GLU A 160 -6.48 3.53 8.22
N ARG A 161 -5.92 3.71 7.02
CA ARG A 161 -6.33 3.01 5.79
C ARG A 161 -5.48 1.76 5.49
N GLY A 162 -4.65 1.34 6.43
CA GLY A 162 -3.73 0.22 6.25
C GLY A 162 -2.27 0.65 6.15
N GLU A 163 -1.47 -0.20 5.52
CA GLU A 163 -0.03 0.00 5.36
C GLU A 163 0.27 0.89 4.15
N ILE A 164 1.19 1.82 4.30
CA ILE A 164 1.64 2.75 3.26
C ILE A 164 3.15 2.67 3.19
N ARG A 165 3.68 2.47 1.98
CA ARG A 165 5.12 2.49 1.72
C ARG A 165 5.53 3.86 1.21
N ILE A 166 6.37 4.55 1.96
CA ILE A 166 6.87 5.89 1.63
C ILE A 166 8.31 5.76 1.16
N GLU A 167 8.62 6.27 -0.04
CA GLU A 167 9.99 6.29 -0.59
C GLU A 167 10.69 7.59 -0.18
N ALA A 168 11.79 7.49 0.56
CA ALA A 168 12.70 8.58 0.83
C ALA A 168 13.73 8.67 -0.30
N THR A 169 13.74 9.80 -0.99
CA THR A 169 14.74 10.12 -2.02
C THR A 169 15.93 10.86 -1.40
N PRO A 170 17.06 11.02 -2.12
CA PRO A 170 18.17 11.86 -1.65
C PRO A 170 17.79 13.33 -1.38
N ASP A 171 16.70 13.82 -1.99
CA ASP A 171 16.17 15.17 -1.77
C ASP A 171 15.21 15.26 -0.57
N THR A 172 14.87 14.12 0.03
CA THR A 172 13.96 14.05 1.19
C THR A 172 14.66 14.59 2.43
N LYS A 173 14.03 15.54 3.11
CA LYS A 173 14.52 16.04 4.40
C LYS A 173 14.06 15.15 5.54
N VAL A 174 14.97 14.31 6.05
CA VAL A 174 14.74 13.46 7.22
C VAL A 174 15.36 14.14 8.45
N THR A 175 14.55 14.44 9.47
CA THR A 175 15.03 15.25 10.62
C THR A 175 15.80 14.43 11.65
N GLU A 176 15.54 13.12 11.75
CA GLU A 176 16.09 12.24 12.76
C GLU A 176 16.03 10.77 12.32
N THR A 177 16.66 9.88 13.08
CA THR A 177 16.55 8.44 12.89
C THR A 177 15.29 7.91 13.59
N PHE A 178 14.49 7.14 12.87
CA PHE A 178 13.26 6.55 13.40
C PHE A 178 13.40 5.06 13.72
N LYS A 179 12.61 4.59 14.67
CA LYS A 179 12.54 3.18 15.09
C LYS A 179 11.13 2.64 14.92
N PHE A 180 11.02 1.31 14.88
CA PHE A 180 9.73 0.62 14.91
C PHE A 180 8.83 1.17 16.03
N GLY A 181 7.58 1.49 15.69
CA GLY A 181 6.58 2.06 16.59
C GLY A 181 6.66 3.58 16.75
N ASP A 182 7.66 4.26 16.19
CA ASP A 182 7.71 5.72 16.20
C ASP A 182 6.58 6.28 15.34
N ARG A 183 5.85 7.26 15.88
CA ARG A 183 4.88 8.00 15.08
C ARG A 183 5.58 9.06 14.25
N ILE A 184 5.45 8.98 12.92
CA ILE A 184 6.08 9.91 11.99
C ILE A 184 5.03 10.74 11.27
N LYS A 185 5.46 11.93 10.86
CA LYS A 185 4.72 12.87 10.03
C LYS A 185 5.52 13.09 8.75
N ALA A 186 4.98 12.62 7.64
CA ALA A 186 5.61 12.69 6.34
C ALA A 186 4.77 13.55 5.40
N LYS A 187 5.40 14.49 4.69
CA LYS A 187 4.78 15.14 3.53
C LYS A 187 5.22 14.39 2.29
N VAL A 188 4.27 13.84 1.55
CA VAL A 188 4.57 13.02 0.38
C VAL A 188 3.85 13.53 -0.87
N LEU A 189 4.44 13.23 -2.01
CA LEU A 189 3.87 13.46 -3.34
C LEU A 189 2.79 12.40 -3.66
N PRO A 190 2.00 12.58 -4.73
CA PRO A 190 0.99 11.61 -5.16
C PRO A 190 1.52 10.21 -5.49
N ASN A 191 2.83 10.08 -5.73
CA ASN A 191 3.53 8.83 -5.99
C ASN A 191 4.29 8.31 -4.76
N ASP A 192 3.90 8.75 -3.58
CA ASP A 192 4.38 8.27 -2.27
C ASP A 192 5.86 8.56 -1.99
N ARG A 193 6.47 9.44 -2.80
CA ARG A 193 7.82 9.97 -2.56
C ARG A 193 7.77 11.06 -1.52
N ALA A 194 8.61 10.95 -0.49
CA ALA A 194 8.68 11.92 0.58
C ALA A 194 9.34 13.23 0.14
N ILE A 195 8.84 14.33 0.69
CA ILE A 195 9.46 15.65 0.63
C ILE A 195 10.19 15.91 1.96
N PHE A 196 9.54 15.54 3.08
CA PHE A 196 10.16 15.52 4.40
C PHE A 196 9.53 14.45 5.28
N ILE A 197 10.31 13.99 6.25
CA ILE A 197 9.90 13.04 7.28
C ILE A 197 10.40 13.56 8.63
N GLU A 198 9.48 13.80 9.56
CA GLU A 198 9.76 14.25 10.93
C GLU A 198 8.98 13.42 11.96
N ARG A 199 9.38 13.47 13.24
CA ARG A 199 8.59 12.84 14.31
C ARG A 199 7.29 13.59 14.50
N ALA A 200 6.17 12.86 14.52
CA ALA A 200 4.87 13.44 14.77
C ALA A 200 4.77 13.94 16.21
N LYS A 201 4.09 15.07 16.41
CA LYS A 201 3.76 15.56 17.76
C LYS A 201 2.62 14.72 18.33
N PRO A 202 2.51 14.60 19.66
CA PRO A 202 1.38 13.92 20.29
C PRO A 202 0.01 14.50 19.91
N SER A 203 -0.03 15.77 19.47
CA SER A 203 -1.24 16.46 18.99
C SER A 203 -1.57 16.20 17.52
N ASP A 204 -0.65 15.64 16.73
CA ASP A 204 -0.90 15.35 15.33
C ASP A 204 -1.86 14.15 15.23
N VAL A 205 -2.96 14.32 14.49
CA VAL A 205 -3.96 13.27 14.28
C VAL A 205 -3.46 12.27 13.26
N VAL A 206 -3.50 10.98 13.61
CA VAL A 206 -3.16 9.87 12.70
C VAL A 206 -4.08 9.90 11.48
N GLY A 207 -3.55 9.69 10.29
CA GLY A 207 -4.32 9.68 9.05
C GLY A 207 -3.62 10.31 7.87
N VAL A 208 -4.34 10.39 6.76
CA VAL A 208 -3.88 11.01 5.50
C VAL A 208 -4.69 12.28 5.26
N GLN A 209 -4.02 13.43 5.22
CA GLN A 209 -4.62 14.73 4.95
C GLN A 209 -4.14 15.23 3.59
N SER A 210 -5.05 15.44 2.64
CA SER A 210 -4.71 16.15 1.40
C SER A 210 -4.44 17.61 1.71
N LEU A 211 -3.24 18.08 1.41
CA LEU A 211 -2.95 19.50 1.39
C LEU A 211 -3.43 20.04 0.05
N GLU A 212 -4.58 20.71 0.07
CA GLU A 212 -5.01 21.49 -1.08
C GLU A 212 -3.89 22.52 -1.41
N PRO A 213 -3.48 22.65 -2.68
CA PRO A 213 -2.45 23.61 -3.05
C PRO A 213 -2.91 24.99 -2.58
N ALA A 214 -2.08 25.64 -1.74
CA ALA A 214 -2.38 26.97 -1.25
C ALA A 214 -2.73 27.85 -2.45
N THR A 215 -3.97 28.32 -2.54
CA THR A 215 -4.36 29.32 -3.52
C THR A 215 -3.34 30.44 -3.44
N PRO A 216 -2.73 30.85 -4.56
CA PRO A 216 -1.65 31.84 -4.55
C PRO A 216 -2.16 33.07 -3.83
N THR A 217 -1.63 33.32 -2.64
CA THR A 217 -1.95 34.51 -1.87
C THR A 217 -1.60 35.69 -2.78
N PRO A 218 -2.55 36.62 -3.05
CA PRO A 218 -2.25 37.79 -3.86
C PRO A 218 -1.01 38.49 -3.29
N PRO A 219 -0.09 38.94 -4.15
CA PRO A 219 1.21 39.44 -3.73
C PRO A 219 1.03 40.51 -2.64
N PRO A 220 1.77 40.43 -1.53
CA PRO A 220 1.65 41.38 -0.44
C PRO A 220 1.99 42.78 -0.97
N SER A 221 1.01 43.68 -0.86
CA SER A 221 1.21 45.10 -1.14
C SER A 221 2.34 45.60 -0.24
N ALA A 222 3.40 46.12 -0.87
CA ALA A 222 4.63 46.50 -0.22
C ALA A 222 4.40 47.56 0.87
N ALA A 223 4.63 47.19 2.13
CA ALA A 223 4.90 48.16 3.19
C ALA A 223 5.75 47.54 4.32
N SER A 224 6.96 48.09 4.45
CA SER A 224 7.79 48.22 5.66
C SER A 224 8.42 46.97 6.31
N THR A 225 9.63 46.69 5.83
CA THR A 225 10.90 46.54 6.56
C THR A 225 10.89 46.57 8.09
N ALA A 226 11.40 45.49 8.71
CA ALA A 226 12.28 45.53 9.89
C ALA A 226 13.18 44.28 9.92
N PRO A 227 14.51 44.41 10.11
CA PRO A 227 15.44 43.28 10.13
C PRO A 227 15.51 42.65 11.53
N GLN A 228 15.25 41.35 11.64
CA GLN A 228 15.62 40.57 12.83
C GLN A 228 16.87 39.73 12.55
N GLN A 229 17.79 39.85 13.50
CA GLN A 229 19.16 39.40 13.51
C GLN A 229 19.29 37.87 13.36
N GLN A 230 20.22 37.46 12.50
CA GLN A 230 20.78 36.13 12.48
C GLN A 230 21.74 35.97 13.65
N ASP A 231 21.38 35.12 14.61
CA ASP A 231 22.34 34.60 15.58
C ASP A 231 23.19 33.51 14.92
N LYS A 232 24.45 33.89 14.71
CA LYS A 232 25.56 33.08 14.24
C LYS A 232 26.03 32.17 15.39
N SER A 233 25.56 30.93 15.42
CA SER A 233 26.15 29.90 16.28
C SER A 233 27.32 29.24 15.55
N THR A 234 28.51 29.64 15.97
CA THR A 234 29.80 28.98 15.74
C THR A 234 29.79 27.61 16.41
N ILE A 235 29.99 26.53 15.67
CA ILE A 235 30.44 25.25 16.24
C ILE A 235 31.88 25.07 15.82
N ALA A 236 32.77 25.21 16.80
CA ALA A 236 34.17 24.87 16.72
C ALA A 236 34.38 23.51 17.41
N ASP A 237 35.48 22.88 16.99
CA ASP A 237 36.31 21.93 17.72
C ASP A 237 35.89 20.45 17.81
N THR A 238 36.59 19.69 16.96
CA THR A 238 37.49 18.58 17.33
C THR A 238 37.08 17.74 18.54
N ASP A 239 36.47 16.59 18.26
CA ASP A 239 36.62 15.42 19.12
C ASP A 239 37.78 14.56 18.63
N THR A 240 38.81 14.58 19.47
CA THR A 240 39.92 13.65 19.48
C THR A 240 39.33 12.26 19.75
N VAL A 241 39.55 11.34 18.82
CA VAL A 241 39.11 9.94 18.92
C VAL A 241 39.83 9.29 20.11
N ASP A 242 39.13 9.22 21.23
CA ASP A 242 39.48 8.35 22.34
C ASP A 242 39.24 6.89 21.87
N PRO A 243 40.26 6.02 21.91
CA PRO A 243 40.10 4.66 21.44
C PRO A 243 39.27 3.87 22.44
N ASN A 244 38.15 3.36 21.94
CA ASN A 244 37.38 2.25 22.47
C ASN A 244 36.37 2.58 23.60
N PRO A 245 35.28 3.33 23.30
CA PRO A 245 34.06 3.16 24.06
C PRO A 245 33.61 1.70 23.89
N GLU A 246 33.51 0.95 25.00
CA GLU A 246 32.98 -0.41 25.02
C GLU A 246 31.67 -0.45 24.22
N GLN A 247 31.73 -1.01 23.01
CA GLN A 247 30.58 -1.05 22.13
C GLN A 247 29.56 -1.99 22.75
N LYS A 248 28.42 -1.45 23.20
CA LYS A 248 27.32 -2.25 23.74
C LYS A 248 26.87 -3.26 22.69
N THR A 249 26.95 -4.54 23.02
CA THR A 249 26.52 -5.63 22.15
C THR A 249 25.18 -6.16 22.60
N LYS A 250 24.46 -6.79 21.68
CA LYS A 250 23.20 -7.47 21.96
C LYS A 250 23.29 -8.90 21.47
N THR A 251 22.81 -9.83 22.28
CA THR A 251 22.66 -11.22 21.91
C THR A 251 21.22 -11.44 21.44
N ILE A 252 21.05 -11.88 20.20
CA ILE A 252 19.76 -12.19 19.58
C ILE A 252 19.66 -13.69 19.37
N THR A 253 18.57 -14.30 19.83
CA THR A 253 18.20 -15.68 19.49
C THR A 253 16.90 -15.66 18.69
N ALA A 254 16.93 -16.17 17.46
CA ALA A 254 15.83 -16.04 16.50
C ALA A 254 15.86 -17.15 15.44
N ASP A 255 14.75 -17.34 14.73
CA ASP A 255 14.63 -18.29 13.63
C ASP A 255 14.97 -17.62 12.29
N VAL A 256 15.80 -18.25 11.45
CA VAL A 256 16.20 -17.73 10.14
C VAL A 256 15.03 -17.78 9.17
N LEU A 257 14.69 -16.64 8.59
CA LEU A 257 13.62 -16.49 7.59
C LEU A 257 14.16 -16.35 6.17
N MET A 258 15.33 -15.73 5.98
CA MET A 258 15.94 -15.59 4.66
C MET A 258 17.44 -15.35 4.81
N ILE A 259 18.21 -15.79 3.81
CA ILE A 259 19.64 -15.48 3.68
C ILE A 259 19.82 -14.91 2.29
N ASP A 260 20.32 -13.67 2.22
CA ASP A 260 20.56 -12.96 0.97
C ASP A 260 21.94 -12.28 1.02
N GLY A 261 22.95 -12.95 0.43
CA GLY A 261 24.33 -12.47 0.41
C GLY A 261 24.88 -12.18 1.81
N ASP A 262 25.12 -10.90 2.08
CA ASP A 262 25.68 -10.38 3.33
C ASP A 262 24.60 -10.08 4.39
N PHE A 263 23.36 -10.52 4.19
CA PHE A 263 22.26 -10.29 5.13
C PHE A 263 21.55 -11.59 5.51
N ILE A 264 21.21 -11.70 6.80
CA ILE A 264 20.34 -12.74 7.33
C ILE A 264 19.09 -12.07 7.91
N ILE A 265 17.92 -12.41 7.39
CA ILE A 265 16.64 -11.97 7.95
C ILE A 265 16.22 -13.05 8.94
N VAL A 266 16.01 -12.66 10.20
CA VAL A 266 15.55 -13.53 11.28
C VAL A 266 14.25 -13.04 11.87
N ARG A 267 13.46 -13.99 12.41
CA ARG A 267 12.23 -13.69 13.16
C ARG A 267 12.46 -13.95 14.65
N GLY A 268 12.46 -12.88 15.43
CA GLY A 268 12.54 -12.91 16.89
C GLY A 268 11.19 -12.64 17.54
N GLU A 269 11.19 -12.49 18.87
CA GLU A 269 9.99 -12.16 19.66
C GLU A 269 9.41 -10.78 19.29
N ARG A 270 10.26 -9.84 18.86
CA ARG A 270 9.88 -8.47 18.50
C ARG A 270 9.58 -8.26 17.02
N GLY A 271 9.48 -9.35 16.24
CA GLY A 271 9.27 -9.30 14.80
C GLY A 271 10.53 -9.67 14.02
N GLU A 272 10.59 -9.18 12.78
CA GLU A 272 11.68 -9.47 11.84
C GLU A 272 12.86 -8.51 12.04
N ILE A 273 14.07 -9.04 11.95
CA ILE A 273 15.32 -8.31 12.13
C ILE A 273 16.25 -8.70 10.98
N GLN A 274 16.77 -7.70 10.26
CA GLN A 274 17.84 -7.88 9.30
C GLN A 274 19.18 -7.74 10.01
N ILE A 275 20.00 -8.78 9.93
CA ILE A 275 21.35 -8.84 10.50
C ILE A 275 22.34 -8.75 9.35
N GLU A 276 23.22 -7.76 9.39
CA GLU A 276 24.32 -7.61 8.42
C GLU A 276 25.49 -8.51 8.83
N VAL A 277 25.93 -9.35 7.90
CA VAL A 277 27.03 -10.28 8.02
C VAL A 277 28.23 -9.70 7.28
N ALA A 278 29.14 -9.09 8.02
CA ALA A 278 30.38 -8.56 7.45
C ALA A 278 31.44 -9.67 7.27
N PRO A 279 32.46 -9.48 6.42
CA PRO A 279 33.51 -10.48 6.19
C PRO A 279 34.32 -10.86 7.43
N ASP A 280 34.32 -10.02 8.47
CA ASP A 280 34.98 -10.26 9.76
C ASP A 280 34.06 -10.94 10.80
N THR A 281 32.80 -11.22 10.44
CA THR A 281 31.85 -11.94 11.29
C THR A 281 32.32 -13.38 11.51
N LYS A 282 32.30 -13.84 12.75
CA LYS A 282 32.62 -15.23 13.07
C LYS A 282 31.42 -16.13 12.80
N HIS A 283 31.53 -17.00 11.79
CA HIS A 283 30.57 -18.05 11.50
C HIS A 283 31.07 -19.39 12.02
N THR A 284 30.21 -20.14 12.71
CA THR A 284 30.53 -21.52 13.09
C THR A 284 30.18 -22.52 11.99
N GLU A 285 29.20 -22.21 11.13
CA GLU A 285 28.64 -23.11 10.13
C GLU A 285 27.73 -22.37 9.12
N ASP A 286 27.25 -23.10 8.11
CA ASP A 286 26.25 -22.61 7.14
C ASP A 286 24.83 -22.73 7.71
N PHE A 287 24.03 -21.68 7.53
CA PHE A 287 22.64 -21.60 8.01
C PHE A 287 21.63 -21.80 6.88
N LYS A 288 20.43 -22.24 7.23
CA LYS A 288 19.31 -22.47 6.30
C LYS A 288 18.03 -21.84 6.83
N PHE A 289 17.04 -21.67 5.96
CA PHE A 289 15.68 -21.30 6.35
C PHE A 289 15.16 -22.20 7.47
N GLY A 290 14.61 -21.60 8.52
CA GLY A 290 14.07 -22.27 9.70
C GLY A 290 15.10 -22.69 10.75
N ASP A 291 16.39 -22.48 10.51
CA ASP A 291 17.40 -22.72 11.54
C ASP A 291 17.27 -21.70 12.67
N LYS A 292 17.34 -22.16 13.92
CA LYS A 292 17.43 -21.28 15.08
C LYS A 292 18.88 -20.86 15.28
N ILE A 293 19.14 -19.55 15.27
CA ILE A 293 20.49 -18.98 15.43
C ILE A 293 20.59 -18.11 16.66
N LYS A 294 21.83 -17.96 17.15
CA LYS A 294 22.23 -17.02 18.18
C LYS A 294 23.30 -16.10 17.58
N ALA A 295 22.98 -14.82 17.49
CA ALA A 295 23.85 -13.80 16.93
C ALA A 295 24.23 -12.78 17.99
N ILE A 296 25.51 -12.45 18.10
CA ILE A 296 25.97 -11.29 18.87
C ILE A 296 26.11 -10.15 17.87
N VAL A 297 25.32 -9.10 18.06
CA VAL A 297 25.22 -7.97 17.13
C VAL A 297 25.55 -6.65 17.81
N LEU A 298 26.06 -5.71 17.03
CA LEU A 298 26.24 -4.32 17.40
C LEU A 298 24.90 -3.54 17.38
N PRO A 299 24.84 -2.31 17.92
CA PRO A 299 23.61 -1.51 17.94
C PRO A 299 23.07 -1.14 16.54
N ASN A 300 23.90 -1.25 15.51
CA ASN A 300 23.54 -1.07 14.10
C ASN A 300 23.19 -2.40 13.40
N ASN A 301 22.91 -3.47 14.15
CA ASN A 301 22.58 -4.82 13.66
C ASN A 301 23.67 -5.53 12.84
N ARG A 302 24.91 -5.03 12.87
CA ARG A 302 26.06 -5.74 12.30
C ARG A 302 26.48 -6.87 13.22
N ALA A 303 26.56 -8.08 12.69
CA ALA A 303 26.98 -9.26 13.44
C ALA A 303 28.47 -9.24 13.75
N LEU A 304 28.81 -9.60 14.98
CA LEU A 304 30.16 -9.95 15.40
C LEU A 304 30.37 -11.46 15.34
N SER A 305 29.33 -12.23 15.68
CA SER A 305 29.32 -13.69 15.55
C SER A 305 27.91 -14.20 15.30
N VAL A 306 27.81 -15.27 14.52
CA VAL A 306 26.57 -16.01 14.28
C VAL A 306 26.85 -17.50 14.47
N GLU A 307 26.13 -18.10 15.41
CA GLU A 307 26.21 -19.53 15.72
C GLU A 307 24.82 -20.18 15.76
N ARG A 308 24.75 -21.50 15.65
CA ARG A 308 23.47 -22.22 15.83
C ARG A 308 23.07 -22.17 17.29
N ALA A 309 21.86 -21.69 17.55
CA ALA A 309 21.31 -21.71 18.90
C ALA A 309 20.98 -23.14 19.31
N LYS A 310 21.05 -23.43 20.61
CA LYS A 310 20.54 -24.71 21.10
C LYS A 310 19.02 -24.72 20.99
N PRO A 311 18.39 -25.89 20.78
CA PRO A 311 16.92 -25.97 20.71
C PRO A 311 16.22 -25.36 21.93
N GLU A 312 16.86 -25.48 23.10
CA GLU A 312 16.42 -24.99 24.41
C GLU A 312 16.65 -23.49 24.65
N ASP A 313 17.44 -22.81 23.81
CA ASP A 313 17.65 -21.37 23.96
C ASP A 313 16.34 -20.62 23.62
N PRO A 314 15.86 -19.73 24.51
CA PRO A 314 14.64 -18.98 24.28
C PRO A 314 14.84 -17.98 23.13
N ILE A 315 13.84 -17.85 22.26
CA ILE A 315 13.81 -16.79 21.25
C ILE A 315 13.67 -15.45 21.98
N GLY A 316 14.52 -14.49 21.67
CA GLY A 316 14.55 -13.21 22.37
C GLY A 316 15.78 -12.37 22.06
N MET A 317 15.86 -11.22 22.72
CA MET A 317 17.00 -10.30 22.66
C MET A 317 17.46 -10.00 24.09
N VAL A 318 18.75 -10.16 24.36
CA VAL A 318 19.41 -9.81 25.61
C VAL A 318 20.45 -8.74 25.31
N GLU A 319 20.41 -7.62 26.02
CA GLU A 319 21.44 -6.58 25.95
C GLU A 319 22.52 -6.88 27.00
N ASP A 320 23.78 -6.93 26.59
CA ASP A 320 24.95 -7.13 27.47
C ASP A 320 25.58 -5.80 27.89
#